data_AF-A0A4D8Q028-F1
#
_entry.id   AF-A0A4D8Q028-F1
#
_cell.length_a   1.000
_cell.length_b   1.000
_cell.length_c   1.000
_cell.angle_alpha   90.00
_cell.angle_beta   90.00
_cell.angle_gamma   90.00
#
_symmetry.space_group_name_H-M   'P 1'
#
loop_
_entity.id
_entity.type
_entity.pdbx_description
1 polymer ?
#
loop_
_entity_poly.entity_id
_entity_poly.type
_entity_poly.pdbx_seq_one_letter_code
_entity_poly.pdbx_strand_id
1 'polypeptide(L)' 'MSPEDAKLLAFNYMTSTPKTAGAVYEEALGALGHKRKHPRRRIIWSDVLCTVEAAIQLNTQYAAEVRRVWFAHR' A
#
# COMPACT_ATOMS: atom_id res chain seq x y z
N MET A 1 8.26 -12.32 4.32
CA MET A 1 7.93 -12.14 2.87
C MET A 1 9.18 -11.61 2.20
N SER A 2 9.53 -12.05 0.99
CA SER A 2 10.69 -11.47 0.29
C SER A 2 10.37 -10.03 -0.16
N PRO A 3 11.38 -9.15 -0.31
CA PRO A 3 11.16 -7.80 -0.84
C PRO A 3 10.51 -7.79 -2.23
N GLU A 4 10.89 -8.74 -3.09
CA GLU A 4 10.32 -8.88 -4.45
C GLU A 4 8.84 -9.24 -4.42
N ASP A 5 8.43 -10.19 -3.56
CA ASP A 5 7.03 -10.55 -3.37
C ASP A 5 6.20 -9.37 -2.84
N ALA A 6 6.77 -8.60 -1.90
CA ALA A 6 6.10 -7.44 -1.32
C ALA A 6 5.87 -6.36 -2.37
N LYS A 7 6.88 -6.10 -3.23
CA LYS A 7 6.78 -5.15 -4.33
C LYS A 7 5.75 -5.56 -5.37
N LEU A 8 5.74 -6.83 -5.77
CA LEU A 8 4.75 -7.37 -6.72
C LEU A 8 3.33 -7.28 -6.14
N LEU A 9 3.15 -7.65 -4.88
CA LEU A 9 1.86 -7.56 -4.20
C LEU A 9 1.39 -6.10 -4.08
N ALA A 10 2.29 -5.17 -3.71
CA ALA A 10 1.99 -3.74 -3.63
C ALA A 10 1.54 -3.19 -4.99
N PHE A 11 2.27 -3.52 -6.05
CA PHE A 11 1.95 -3.09 -7.41
C PHE A 11 0.58 -3.61 -7.86
N ASN A 12 0.33 -4.91 -7.69
CA ASN A 12 -0.95 -5.53 -8.04
C ASN A 12 -2.11 -4.92 -7.24
N TYR A 13 -1.94 -4.71 -5.94
CA TYR A 13 -2.95 -4.07 -5.11
C TYR A 13 -3.27 -2.66 -5.58
N MET A 14 -2.25 -1.83 -5.82
CA MET A 14 -2.42 -0.44 -6.25
C MET A 14 -3.08 -0.28 -7.62
N THR A 15 -2.93 -1.25 -8.50
CA THR A 15 -3.48 -1.21 -9.86
C THR A 15 -4.85 -1.87 -9.99
N SER A 16 -5.25 -2.70 -9.02
CA SER A 16 -6.54 -3.40 -9.00
C SER A 16 -7.55 -2.80 -8.01
N THR A 17 -7.08 -2.05 -7.02
CA THR A 17 -7.96 -1.42 -6.02
C THR A 17 -8.73 -0.25 -6.62
N PRO A 18 -10.03 -0.07 -6.30
CA PRO A 18 -10.80 1.10 -6.72
C PRO A 18 -10.43 2.37 -5.93
N LYS A 19 -9.54 2.24 -4.92
CA LYS A 19 -9.11 3.36 -4.08
C LYS A 19 -8.18 4.31 -4.84
N THR A 20 -8.29 5.59 -4.55
CA THR A 20 -7.32 6.58 -5.07
C THR A 20 -5.93 6.35 -4.47
N ALA A 21 -4.87 6.75 -5.19
CA ALA A 21 -3.50 6.67 -4.70
C ALA A 21 -3.31 7.35 -3.33
N GLY A 22 -4.02 8.45 -3.07
CA GLY A 22 -3.99 9.14 -1.79
C GLY A 22 -4.60 8.35 -0.63
N ALA A 23 -5.68 7.60 -0.88
CA ALA A 23 -6.30 6.74 0.12
C ALA A 23 -5.42 5.52 0.43
N VAL A 24 -4.87 4.87 -0.60
CA VAL A 24 -3.92 3.77 -0.42
C VAL A 24 -2.69 4.21 0.39
N TYR A 25 -2.17 5.40 0.11
CA TYR A 25 -1.05 5.96 0.84
C TYR A 25 -1.37 6.27 2.31
N GLU A 26 -2.55 6.84 2.58
CA GLU A 26 -3.00 7.11 3.97
C GLU A 26 -3.17 5.81 4.77
N GLU A 27 -3.72 4.75 4.16
CA GLU A 27 -3.83 3.42 4.79
C GLU A 27 -2.45 2.81 5.10
N ALA A 28 -1.53 2.84 4.12
CA ALA A 28 -0.19 2.29 4.29
C ALA A 28 0.60 3.04 5.39
N LEU A 29 0.49 4.37 5.44
CA LEU A 29 1.07 5.15 6.53
C LEU A 29 0.47 4.78 7.89
N GLY A 30 -0.85 4.58 7.96
CA GLY A 30 -1.53 4.12 9.17
C GLY A 30 -1.01 2.77 9.66
N ALA A 31 -0.79 1.82 8.73
CA ALA A 31 -0.21 0.52 9.03
C ALA A 31 1.24 0.60 9.56
N LEU A 32 1.98 1.64 9.19
CA LEU A 32 3.32 1.96 9.71
C LEU A 32 3.31 2.80 10.99
N GLY A 33 2.13 3.15 11.52
CA GLY A 33 2.01 4.03 12.70
C GLY A 33 2.33 5.50 12.41
N HIS A 34 2.31 5.91 11.15
CA HIS A 34 2.58 7.28 10.72
C HIS A 34 1.32 8.00 10.26
N LYS A 35 1.36 9.33 10.34
CA LYS A 35 0.34 10.22 9.78
C LYS A 35 0.92 11.00 8.61
N ARG A 36 0.08 11.30 7.61
CA ARG A 36 0.52 12.05 6.45
C ARG A 36 0.86 13.49 6.84
N LYS A 37 2.10 13.92 6.56
CA LYS A 37 2.57 15.29 6.83
C LYS A 37 2.28 16.28 5.69
N HIS A 38 2.12 15.81 4.45
CA HIS A 38 1.99 16.67 3.27
C HIS A 38 0.55 16.71 2.71
N PRO A 39 0.16 17.79 2.00
CA PRO A 39 -1.15 17.90 1.36
C PRO A 39 -1.30 16.93 0.16
N ARG A 40 -2.56 16.58 -0.20
CA ARG A 40 -2.92 15.52 -1.19
C ARG A 40 -2.31 15.76 -2.58
N ARG A 41 -1.98 17.01 -2.91
CA ARG A 41 -1.52 17.44 -4.24
C ARG A 41 -0.08 17.06 -4.60
N ARG A 42 0.72 16.49 -3.68
CA ARG A 42 2.13 16.12 -3.91
C ARG A 42 2.39 14.60 -3.91
N ILE A 43 1.35 13.78 -3.96
CA ILE A 43 1.53 12.32 -3.93
C ILE A 43 1.87 11.83 -5.33
N ILE A 44 3.08 11.33 -5.51
CA ILE A 44 3.49 10.62 -6.72
C ILE A 44 3.35 9.12 -6.53
N TRP A 45 3.02 8.40 -7.60
CA TRP A 45 2.73 6.97 -7.57
C TRP A 45 3.88 6.12 -7.00
N SER A 46 5.14 6.51 -7.26
CA SER A 46 6.32 5.83 -6.73
C SER A 46 6.39 5.86 -5.21
N ASP A 47 6.07 7.00 -4.58
CA ASP A 47 6.10 7.13 -3.12
C ASP A 47 5.03 6.25 -2.46
N VAL A 48 3.86 6.17 -3.10
CA VAL A 48 2.78 5.29 -2.67
C VAL A 48 3.23 3.83 -2.74
N LEU A 49 3.84 3.42 -3.85
CA LEU A 49 4.35 2.05 -4.03
C LEU A 49 5.37 1.68 -2.96
N CYS A 50 6.40 2.51 -2.76
CA CYS A 50 7.42 2.28 -1.74
C CYS A 50 6.80 2.19 -0.33
N THR A 51 5.78 2.98 -0.04
CA THR A 51 5.15 3.01 1.29
C THR A 51 4.25 1.81 1.52
N VAL A 52 3.49 1.39 0.50
CA VAL A 52 2.70 0.16 0.55
C VAL A 52 3.61 -1.07 0.67
N GLU A 53 4.70 -1.11 -0.09
CA GLU A 53 5.71 -2.17 0.00
C GLU A 53 6.28 -2.25 1.43
N ALA A 54 6.73 -1.14 1.99
CA ALA A 54 7.24 -1.09 3.37
C ALA A 54 6.18 -1.54 4.39
N ALA A 55 4.93 -1.08 4.24
CA ALA A 55 3.84 -1.48 5.11
C ALA A 55 3.55 -3.00 5.03
N ILE A 56 3.61 -3.59 3.84
CA ILE A 56 3.45 -5.04 3.65
C ILE A 56 4.60 -5.82 4.30
N GLN A 57 5.83 -5.31 4.21
CA GLN A 57 7.00 -5.98 4.79
C GLN A 57 6.99 -5.92 6.33
N LEU A 58 6.58 -4.78 6.89
CA LEU A 58 6.69 -4.50 8.32
C LEU A 58 5.42 -4.81 9.11
N ASN A 59 4.26 -4.92 8.46
CA ASN A 59 2.98 -5.17 9.11
C ASN A 59 2.27 -6.39 8.51
N THR A 60 2.31 -7.51 9.24
CA THR A 60 1.73 -8.80 8.81
C THR A 60 0.21 -8.75 8.67
N GLN A 61 -0.49 -7.99 9.50
CA GLN A 61 -1.94 -7.81 9.40
C GLN A 61 -2.31 -7.02 8.15
N TYR A 62 -1.59 -5.93 7.87
CA TYR A 62 -1.77 -5.15 6.66
C TYR A 62 -1.48 -5.97 5.40
N ALA A 63 -0.40 -6.77 5.40
CA ALA A 63 -0.10 -7.69 4.32
C ALA A 63 -1.23 -8.71 4.04
N ALA A 64 -1.85 -9.25 5.10
CA ALA A 64 -2.98 -10.16 4.97
C ALA A 64 -4.22 -9.46 4.38
N GLU A 65 -4.52 -8.23 4.82
CA GLU A 65 -5.65 -7.47 4.27
C GLU A 65 -5.43 -7.09 2.80
N VAL A 66 -4.22 -6.65 2.43
CA VAL A 66 -3.87 -6.36 1.04
C VAL A 66 -4.09 -7.59 0.14
N ARG A 67 -3.65 -8.77 0.60
CA ARG A 67 -3.91 -10.03 -0.13
C ARG A 67 -5.40 -10.31 -0.26
N ARG A 68 -6.16 -10.17 0.83
CA ARG A 68 -7.61 -10.40 0.83
C ARG A 68 -8.33 -9.49 -0.16
N VAL A 69 -7.99 -8.19 -0.16
CA VAL A 69 -8.60 -7.21 -1.08
C VAL A 69 -8.21 -7.51 -2.52
N TRP A 70 -6.95 -7.82 -2.80
CA TRP A 70 -6.49 -8.19 -4.14
C TRP A 70 -7.23 -9.41 -4.70
N PHE A 71 -7.39 -10.47 -3.91
CA PHE A 71 -8.14 -11.66 -4.35
C PHE A 71 -9.64 -11.41 -4.56
N ALA A 72 -10.24 -10.48 -3.82
CA ALA A 72 -11.67 -10.17 -3.96
C ALA A 72 -12.01 -9.35 -5.22
N HIS A 73 -11.02 -8.67 -5.81
CA HIS A 73 -11.20 -7.80 -6.99
C HIS A 73 -10.62 -8.42 -8.27
N ARG A 74 -10.29 -9.71 -8.25
CA ARG A 74 -9.75 -10.47 -9.38
C ARG A 74 -10.78 -11.46 -9.89
#